data_AF-A0A7V1BX27-F1
#
_entry.id   AF-A0A7V1BX27-F1
#
_cell.length_a   1.000
_cell.length_b   1.000
_cell.length_c   1.000
_cell.angle_alpha   90.00
_cell.angle_beta   90.00
_cell.angle_gamma   90.00
#
_symmetry.space_group_name_H-M   'P 1'
#
loop_
_entity.id
_entity.type
_entity.pdbx_description
1 polymer ?
#
loop_
_entity_poly.entity_id
_entity_poly.type
_entity_poly.pdbx_seq_one_letter_code
_entity_poly.pdbx_strand_id
1 'polypeptide(L)'
;MGKNKQKWMNTNNLLALFENAKKKARRAYRDFIKEGFNMGRCSELTGGGLIRSLGGWSQVLSMRRKDQKEEFDERILGGGEFVRNILMEAEEKDLRQLKLRRSGKTIADIIKEECRKKDISVNELRGGSRRTKVTQTRSMVAYRSIEELGLSTAEIARHLGVATSSITRAIVRGESFNKK
;
A
#
# COMPACT_ATOMS: atom_id res chain seq x y z
N MET A 1 23.89 15.52 -35.65
CA MET A 1 23.47 15.57 -34.23
C MET A 1 24.45 16.39 -33.41
N GLY A 2 23.97 17.10 -32.38
CA GLY A 2 24.79 17.89 -31.45
C GLY A 2 25.27 19.25 -32.00
N LYS A 3 24.50 19.88 -32.90
CA LYS A 3 24.72 21.28 -33.32
C LYS A 3 23.94 22.27 -32.45
N ASN A 4 22.78 21.83 -31.94
CA ASN A 4 21.94 22.60 -31.03
C ASN A 4 22.02 21.97 -29.64
N LYS A 5 22.22 22.78 -28.60
CA LYS A 5 22.29 22.34 -27.21
C LYS A 5 20.87 22.02 -26.72
N GLN A 6 20.65 20.77 -26.32
CA GLN A 6 19.39 20.33 -25.72
C GLN A 6 19.56 20.21 -24.22
N LYS A 7 18.68 20.84 -23.44
CA LYS A 7 18.80 20.88 -21.96
C LYS A 7 18.74 19.50 -21.33
N TRP A 8 18.03 18.56 -21.96
CA TRP A 8 17.80 17.20 -21.46
C TRP A 8 18.86 16.18 -21.90
N MET A 9 19.79 16.54 -22.80
CA MET A 9 20.76 15.60 -23.36
C MET A 9 22.20 16.10 -23.21
N ASN A 10 22.98 15.41 -22.38
CA ASN A 10 24.43 15.64 -22.32
C ASN A 10 25.10 14.95 -23.51
N THR A 11 25.34 15.72 -24.59
CA THR A 11 25.92 15.21 -25.83
C THR A 11 27.34 14.67 -25.68
N ASN A 12 28.13 15.19 -24.73
CA ASN A 12 29.51 14.77 -24.57
C ASN A 12 29.56 13.37 -23.93
N ASN A 13 28.81 13.18 -22.84
CA ASN A 13 28.72 11.89 -22.17
C ASN A 13 28.09 10.83 -23.07
N LEU A 14 27.02 11.19 -23.80
CA LEU A 14 26.34 10.26 -24.70
C LEU A 14 27.27 9.77 -25.83
N LEU A 15 28.00 10.68 -26.49
CA LEU A 15 28.88 10.30 -27.59
C LEU A 15 30.08 9.48 -27.13
N ALA A 16 30.56 9.70 -25.90
CA ALA A 16 31.64 8.92 -25.30
C ALA A 16 31.29 7.43 -25.09
N LEU A 17 30.00 7.08 -25.03
CA LEU A 17 29.56 5.67 -24.93
C LEU A 17 29.73 4.88 -26.23
N PHE A 18 29.90 5.56 -27.37
CA PHE A 18 29.99 4.92 -28.67
C PHE A 18 31.43 4.86 -29.16
N GLU A 19 32.11 6.02 -29.19
CA GLU A 19 33.45 6.15 -29.77
C GLU A 19 34.19 7.37 -29.22
N ASN A 20 35.51 7.32 -29.21
CA ASN A 20 36.36 8.45 -28.78
C ASN A 20 36.34 9.61 -29.80
N ALA A 21 36.23 9.29 -31.09
CA ALA A 21 36.23 10.29 -32.16
C ALA A 21 34.82 10.82 -32.42
N LYS A 22 34.60 12.13 -32.18
CA LYS A 22 33.30 12.81 -32.28
C LYS A 22 32.54 12.55 -33.59
N LYS A 23 33.24 12.45 -34.73
CA LYS A 23 32.62 12.17 -36.04
C LYS A 23 32.15 10.72 -36.15
N LYS A 24 32.92 9.76 -35.63
CA LYS A 24 32.59 8.33 -35.59
C LYS A 24 31.46 8.06 -34.60
N ALA A 25 31.54 8.63 -33.39
CA ALA A 25 30.51 8.51 -32.36
C ALA A 25 29.12 8.95 -32.84
N ARG A 26 29.07 10.07 -33.59
CA ARG A 26 27.80 10.56 -34.18
C ARG A 26 27.24 9.64 -35.25
N ARG A 27 28.08 8.90 -35.96
CA ARG A 27 27.65 7.91 -36.96
C ARG A 27 27.10 6.69 -36.24
N ALA A 28 27.90 6.10 -35.34
CA ALA A 28 27.52 4.94 -34.54
C ALA A 28 26.22 5.16 -33.74
N TYR A 29 26.08 6.31 -33.05
CA TYR A 29 24.84 6.63 -32.34
C TYR A 29 23.63 6.71 -33.28
N ARG A 30 23.80 7.28 -34.49
CA ARG A 30 22.70 7.35 -35.45
C ARG A 30 22.30 5.96 -35.95
N ASP A 31 23.27 5.12 -36.22
CA ASP A 31 23.03 3.76 -36.72
C ASP A 31 22.34 2.92 -35.63
N PHE A 32 22.80 3.02 -34.37
CA PHE A 32 22.13 2.43 -33.20
C PHE A 32 20.66 2.87 -33.07
N ILE A 33 20.38 4.18 -33.20
CA ILE A 33 18.99 4.68 -33.14
C ILE A 33 18.15 4.15 -34.31
N LYS A 34 18.72 4.04 -35.52
CA LYS A 34 18.01 3.50 -36.68
C LYS A 34 17.69 2.02 -36.50
N GLU A 35 18.61 1.24 -35.95
CA GLU A 35 18.39 -0.17 -35.60
C GLU A 35 17.25 -0.30 -34.58
N GLY A 36 17.23 0.54 -33.55
CA GLY A 36 16.18 0.52 -32.53
C GLY A 36 14.83 1.12 -32.94
N PHE A 37 14.77 1.97 -33.97
CA PHE A 37 13.57 2.75 -34.33
C PHE A 37 12.38 1.87 -34.70
N ASN A 38 12.63 0.73 -35.36
CA ASN A 38 11.59 -0.19 -35.84
C ASN A 38 11.35 -1.38 -34.91
N MET A 39 12.05 -1.48 -33.77
CA MET A 39 11.92 -2.62 -32.85
C MET A 39 10.64 -2.57 -32.00
N GLY A 40 9.87 -1.48 -32.02
CA GLY A 40 8.61 -1.36 -31.30
C GLY A 40 8.76 -1.57 -29.79
N ARG A 41 7.90 -2.40 -29.18
CA ARG A 41 8.02 -2.79 -27.77
C ARG A 41 9.07 -3.89 -27.62
N CYS A 42 10.24 -3.52 -27.12
CA CYS A 42 11.27 -4.50 -26.76
C CYS A 42 10.95 -5.10 -25.38
N SER A 43 10.48 -6.35 -25.35
CA SER A 43 10.15 -7.07 -24.11
C SER A 43 11.37 -7.23 -23.17
N GLU A 44 12.57 -7.14 -23.75
CA GLU A 44 13.89 -7.14 -23.11
C GLU A 44 14.39 -5.74 -22.72
N LEU A 45 13.57 -4.70 -22.82
CA LEU A 45 13.84 -3.37 -22.24
C LEU A 45 12.64 -2.87 -21.44
N THR A 46 11.60 -3.68 -21.35
CA THR A 46 10.43 -3.50 -20.47
C THR A 46 10.55 -4.39 -19.24
N GLY A 47 10.35 -3.81 -18.06
CA GLY A 47 10.48 -4.50 -16.78
C GLY A 47 10.95 -3.60 -15.64
N GLY A 48 11.44 -2.40 -15.96
CA GLY A 48 11.76 -1.39 -14.95
C GLY A 48 12.74 -1.92 -13.89
N GLY A 49 12.35 -1.86 -12.62
CA GLY A 49 13.18 -2.21 -11.48
C GLY A 49 13.54 -3.66 -11.30
N LEU A 50 12.71 -4.54 -11.84
CA LEU A 50 12.82 -5.98 -11.65
C LEU A 50 14.16 -6.54 -12.15
N ILE A 51 14.73 -5.90 -13.18
CA ILE A 51 16.03 -6.28 -13.78
C ILE A 51 17.21 -5.95 -12.86
N ARG A 52 17.09 -4.93 -12.01
CA ARG A 52 18.15 -4.54 -11.08
C ARG A 52 18.07 -5.30 -9.76
N SER A 53 16.87 -5.57 -9.26
CA SER A 53 16.67 -6.34 -8.02
C SER A 53 17.11 -7.80 -8.18
N LEU A 54 16.79 -8.43 -9.30
CA LEU A 54 17.10 -9.85 -9.55
C LEU A 54 18.54 -10.10 -10.05
N GLY A 55 19.45 -9.13 -9.94
CA GLY A 55 20.86 -9.32 -10.30
C GLY A 55 21.16 -9.32 -11.81
N GLY A 56 20.28 -8.73 -12.62
CA GLY A 56 20.52 -8.48 -14.05
C GLY A 56 19.65 -9.30 -15.01
N TRP A 57 19.87 -9.08 -16.31
CA TRP A 57 19.08 -9.66 -17.39
C TRP A 57 19.10 -11.19 -17.46
N SER A 58 20.21 -11.82 -17.09
CA SER A 58 20.37 -13.29 -17.12
C SER A 58 19.37 -13.99 -16.18
N GLN A 59 19.16 -13.45 -14.98
CA GLN A 59 18.20 -13.97 -14.01
C GLN A 59 16.76 -13.76 -14.49
N VAL A 60 16.41 -12.55 -14.95
CA VAL A 60 15.06 -12.24 -15.46
C VAL A 60 14.68 -13.12 -16.66
N LEU A 61 15.62 -13.34 -17.60
CA LEU A 61 15.41 -14.23 -18.74
C LEU A 61 15.20 -15.68 -18.32
N SER A 62 15.93 -16.16 -17.30
CA SER A 62 15.76 -17.51 -16.78
C SER A 62 14.44 -17.72 -16.04
N MET A 63 13.94 -16.70 -15.33
CA MET A 63 12.64 -16.74 -14.64
C MET A 63 11.47 -16.70 -15.63
N ARG A 64 11.55 -15.87 -16.68
CA ARG A 64 10.51 -15.88 -17.75
C ARG A 64 10.42 -17.22 -18.46
N ARG A 65 11.54 -17.92 -18.68
CA ARG A 65 11.53 -19.27 -19.26
C ARG A 65 10.89 -20.32 -18.34
N LYS A 66 10.82 -20.04 -17.03
CA LYS A 66 10.20 -20.90 -16.01
C LYS A 66 8.75 -20.49 -15.67
N ASP A 67 8.17 -19.53 -16.41
CA ASP A 67 6.85 -18.92 -16.17
C ASP A 67 6.64 -18.39 -14.74
N GLN A 68 7.73 -18.04 -14.06
CA GLN A 68 7.69 -17.41 -12.74
C GLN A 68 7.59 -15.90 -12.95
N LYS A 69 6.36 -15.39 -13.01
CA LYS A 69 6.08 -13.94 -12.97
C LYS A 69 6.08 -13.48 -11.52
N GLU A 70 7.05 -12.66 -11.14
CA GLU A 70 6.90 -11.83 -9.95
C GLU A 70 6.08 -10.59 -10.32
N GLU A 71 4.95 -10.40 -9.62
CA GLU A 71 4.02 -9.28 -9.83
C GLU A 71 4.41 -8.02 -9.04
N PHE A 72 5.57 -8.02 -8.37
CA PHE A 72 5.96 -6.99 -7.40
C PHE A 72 7.36 -6.43 -7.71
N ASP A 73 7.51 -5.10 -7.73
CA ASP A 73 8.82 -4.42 -7.82
C ASP A 73 9.34 -4.19 -6.39
N GLU A 74 10.47 -4.81 -6.04
CA GLU A 74 11.05 -4.72 -4.69
C GLU A 74 11.33 -3.31 -4.20
N ARG A 75 11.50 -2.35 -5.13
CA ARG A 75 11.81 -0.97 -4.77
C ARG A 75 10.56 -0.14 -4.50
N ILE A 76 9.39 -0.61 -4.95
CA ILE A 76 8.11 0.08 -4.76
C ILE A 76 7.34 -0.57 -3.60
N LEU A 77 7.21 -1.90 -3.60
CA LEU A 77 6.40 -2.64 -2.63
C LEU A 77 7.23 -3.50 -1.66
N GLY A 78 8.53 -3.63 -1.87
CA GLY A 78 9.40 -4.51 -1.08
C GLY A 78 9.48 -5.94 -1.63
N GLY A 79 10.24 -6.79 -0.94
CA GLY A 79 10.46 -8.19 -1.36
C GLY A 79 9.17 -8.97 -1.56
N GLY A 80 9.12 -9.86 -2.55
CA GLY A 80 7.91 -10.59 -2.93
C GLY A 80 7.28 -11.42 -1.80
N GLU A 81 8.08 -11.95 -0.87
CA GLU A 81 7.57 -12.67 0.30
C GLU A 81 6.83 -11.75 1.27
N PHE A 82 7.38 -10.56 1.54
CA PHE A 82 6.76 -9.57 2.41
C PHE A 82 5.41 -9.12 1.86
N VAL A 83 5.34 -8.85 0.56
CA VAL A 83 4.08 -8.46 -0.10
C VAL A 83 3.04 -9.58 -0.04
N ARG A 84 3.44 -10.83 -0.29
CA ARG A 84 2.56 -12.00 -0.17
C ARG A 84 2.00 -12.16 1.24
N ASN A 85 2.84 -12.01 2.27
CA ASN A 85 2.41 -12.12 3.66
C ASN A 85 1.39 -11.02 4.04
N ILE A 86 1.61 -9.79 3.59
CA ILE A 86 0.66 -8.67 3.82
C ILE A 86 -0.68 -8.93 3.12
N LEU A 87 -0.65 -9.42 1.88
CA LEU A 87 -1.86 -9.74 1.13
C LEU A 87 -2.66 -10.84 1.81
N MET A 88 -2.00 -11.89 2.30
CA MET A 88 -2.65 -12.95 3.07
C MET A 88 -3.27 -12.43 4.37
N GLU A 89 -2.56 -11.60 5.13
CA GLU A 89 -3.09 -11.01 6.38
C GLU A 89 -4.33 -10.14 6.10
N ALA A 90 -4.30 -9.37 5.01
CA ALA A 90 -5.44 -8.56 4.58
C ALA A 90 -6.64 -9.43 4.20
N GLU A 91 -6.44 -10.51 3.41
CA GLU A 91 -7.50 -11.44 3.03
C GLU A 91 -8.12 -12.16 4.24
N GLU A 92 -7.32 -12.57 5.22
CA GLU A 92 -7.81 -13.18 6.46
C GLU A 92 -8.67 -12.21 7.27
N LYS A 93 -8.24 -10.94 7.38
CA LYS A 93 -9.00 -9.89 8.07
C LYS A 93 -10.33 -9.63 7.38
N ASP A 94 -10.33 -9.53 6.05
CA ASP A 94 -11.53 -9.32 5.25
C ASP A 94 -12.50 -10.49 5.36
N LEU A 95 -12.01 -11.73 5.29
CA LEU A 95 -12.81 -12.94 5.49
C LEU A 95 -13.46 -12.98 6.88
N ARG A 96 -12.72 -12.59 7.94
CA ARG A 96 -13.24 -12.51 9.30
C ARG A 96 -14.35 -11.46 9.42
N GLN A 97 -14.15 -10.27 8.87
CA GLN A 97 -15.14 -9.20 8.86
C GLN A 97 -16.39 -9.60 8.07
N LEU A 98 -16.23 -10.26 6.92
CA LEU A 98 -17.35 -10.77 6.11
C LEU A 98 -18.18 -11.81 6.88
N LYS A 99 -17.55 -12.73 7.61
CA LYS A 99 -18.25 -13.70 8.46
C LYS A 99 -19.07 -13.02 9.56
N LEU A 100 -18.51 -12.02 10.23
CA LEU A 100 -19.19 -11.28 11.30
C LEU A 100 -20.32 -10.37 10.79
N ARG A 101 -20.18 -9.79 9.59
CA ARG A 101 -21.29 -9.10 8.92
C ARG A 101 -22.42 -10.06 8.56
N ARG A 102 -22.10 -11.26 8.08
CA ARG A 102 -23.09 -12.31 7.76
C ARG A 102 -23.81 -12.86 8.99
N SER A 103 -23.22 -12.82 10.18
CA SER A 103 -23.90 -13.20 11.42
C SER A 103 -24.92 -12.16 11.91
N GLY A 104 -25.05 -11.03 11.21
CA GLY A 104 -26.01 -9.98 11.55
C GLY A 104 -25.58 -9.09 12.71
N LYS A 105 -24.33 -9.20 13.18
CA LYS A 105 -23.82 -8.41 14.29
C LYS A 105 -23.69 -6.94 13.89
N THR A 106 -24.33 -6.06 14.64
CA THR A 106 -24.33 -4.62 14.37
C THR A 106 -23.43 -3.86 15.35
N ILE A 107 -23.07 -2.63 14.99
CA ILE A 107 -22.40 -1.71 15.92
C ILE A 107 -23.24 -1.42 17.17
N ALA A 108 -24.57 -1.47 17.07
CA ALA A 108 -25.46 -1.32 18.22
C ALA A 108 -25.28 -2.46 19.23
N ASP A 109 -25.00 -3.68 18.76
CA ASP A 109 -24.74 -4.83 19.62
C ASP A 109 -23.40 -4.69 20.35
N ILE A 110 -22.37 -4.23 19.64
CA ILE A 110 -21.06 -3.91 20.25
C ILE A 110 -21.21 -2.83 21.32
N ILE A 111 -21.96 -1.76 21.03
CA ILE A 111 -22.23 -0.69 22.00
C ILE A 111 -22.91 -1.25 23.25
N LYS A 112 -23.97 -2.05 23.09
CA LYS A 112 -24.69 -2.66 24.22
C LYS A 112 -23.78 -3.56 25.06
N GLU A 113 -22.97 -4.40 24.40
CA GLU A 113 -22.06 -5.33 25.07
C GLU A 113 -21.01 -4.58 25.91
N GLU A 114 -20.36 -3.57 25.34
CA GLU A 114 -19.32 -2.79 26.03
C GLU A 114 -19.90 -1.86 27.12
N CYS A 115 -21.09 -1.30 26.90
CA CYS A 115 -21.83 -0.57 27.94
C CYS A 115 -22.15 -1.48 29.13
N ARG A 116 -22.61 -2.71 28.89
CA ARG A 116 -22.91 -3.68 29.96
C ARG A 116 -21.67 -4.09 30.74
N LYS A 117 -20.53 -4.32 30.07
CA LYS A 117 -19.28 -4.70 30.71
C LYS A 117 -18.74 -3.64 31.68
N LYS A 118 -18.95 -2.35 31.38
CA LYS A 118 -18.40 -1.24 32.19
C LYS A 118 -19.44 -0.52 33.06
N ASP A 119 -20.67 -1.01 33.07
CA ASP A 119 -21.81 -0.45 33.78
C ASP A 119 -22.04 1.03 33.43
N ILE A 120 -22.23 1.29 32.13
CA ILE A 120 -22.43 2.64 31.57
C ILE A 120 -23.67 2.64 30.70
N SER A 121 -24.50 3.69 30.82
CA SER A 121 -25.67 3.85 29.93
C SER A 121 -25.25 4.25 28.52
N VAL A 122 -26.00 3.79 27.51
CA VAL A 122 -25.76 4.15 26.10
C VAL A 122 -25.89 5.67 25.88
N ASN A 123 -26.78 6.32 26.63
CA ASN A 123 -26.95 7.78 26.59
C ASN A 123 -25.71 8.51 27.13
N GLU A 124 -25.11 8.02 28.23
CA GLU A 124 -23.85 8.56 28.73
C GLU A 124 -22.70 8.35 27.73
N LEU A 125 -22.69 7.20 27.03
CA LEU A 125 -21.72 6.93 25.98
C LEU A 125 -21.87 7.87 24.78
N ARG A 126 -23.10 8.22 24.38
CA ARG A 126 -23.37 9.16 23.27
C ARG A 126 -23.20 10.63 23.66
N GLY A 127 -23.26 10.95 24.95
CA GLY A 127 -23.11 12.31 25.45
C GLY A 127 -21.65 12.82 25.41
N GLY A 128 -21.41 14.04 25.89
CA GLY A 128 -20.06 14.64 25.93
C GLY A 128 -19.16 14.17 27.09
N SER A 129 -19.58 13.18 27.88
CA SER A 129 -18.89 12.77 29.12
C SER A 129 -17.44 12.34 28.85
N ARG A 130 -16.49 12.90 29.61
CA ARG A 130 -15.05 12.60 29.50
C ARG A 130 -14.53 11.70 30.63
N ARG A 131 -15.43 11.14 31.46
CA ARG A 131 -15.06 10.22 32.54
C ARG A 131 -14.22 9.06 31.98
N THR A 132 -13.25 8.60 32.75
CA THR A 132 -12.30 7.54 32.32
C THR A 132 -13.04 6.29 31.83
N LYS A 133 -14.07 5.84 32.56
CA LYS A 133 -14.89 4.69 32.15
C LYS A 133 -15.52 4.89 30.76
N VAL A 134 -16.19 6.02 30.53
CA VAL A 134 -16.87 6.34 29.27
C VAL A 134 -15.88 6.44 28.11
N THR A 135 -14.77 7.14 28.35
CA THR A 135 -13.71 7.32 27.36
C THR A 135 -13.08 5.98 26.96
N GLN A 136 -12.86 5.07 27.93
CA GLN A 136 -12.38 3.74 27.62
C GLN A 136 -13.42 2.88 26.88
N THR A 137 -14.71 2.96 27.25
CA THR A 137 -15.78 2.25 26.52
C THR A 137 -15.84 2.72 25.07
N ARG A 138 -15.76 4.04 24.81
CA ARG A 138 -15.71 4.56 23.43
C ARG A 138 -14.50 4.04 22.65
N SER A 139 -13.34 3.99 23.30
CA SER A 139 -12.13 3.41 22.70
C SER A 139 -12.32 1.94 22.31
N MET A 140 -12.94 1.14 23.20
CA MET A 140 -13.19 -0.28 22.92
C MET A 140 -14.23 -0.47 21.82
N VAL A 141 -15.34 0.27 21.86
CA VAL A 141 -16.37 0.23 20.80
C VAL A 141 -15.77 0.63 19.45
N ALA A 142 -14.97 1.70 19.40
CA ALA A 142 -14.35 2.15 18.16
C ALA A 142 -13.37 1.11 17.59
N TYR A 143 -12.52 0.54 18.43
CA TYR A 143 -11.59 -0.52 18.04
C TYR A 143 -12.33 -1.76 17.51
N ARG A 144 -13.29 -2.29 18.27
CA ARG A 144 -14.08 -3.46 17.87
C ARG A 144 -14.89 -3.21 16.60
N SER A 145 -15.40 -2.00 16.39
CA SER A 145 -16.15 -1.66 15.18
C SER A 145 -15.30 -1.69 13.90
N ILE A 146 -14.00 -1.40 14.01
CA ILE A 146 -13.07 -1.54 12.88
C ILE A 146 -12.66 -3.00 12.72
N GLU A 147 -12.23 -3.65 13.80
CA GLU A 147 -11.70 -5.01 13.73
C GLU A 147 -12.75 -6.05 13.37
N GLU A 148 -13.94 -5.96 13.96
CA GLU A 148 -14.99 -6.97 13.78
C GLU A 148 -15.90 -6.67 12.59
N LEU A 149 -16.16 -5.39 12.30
CA LEU A 149 -17.19 -4.98 11.32
C LEU A 149 -16.65 -4.21 10.10
N GLY A 150 -15.38 -3.82 10.11
CA GLY A 150 -14.76 -3.05 9.02
C GLY A 150 -15.41 -1.69 8.78
N LEU A 151 -15.96 -1.06 9.82
CA LEU A 151 -16.68 0.20 9.68
C LEU A 151 -15.73 1.39 9.54
N SER A 152 -16.17 2.40 8.77
CA SER A 152 -15.42 3.64 8.64
C SER A 152 -15.44 4.46 9.93
N THR A 153 -14.38 5.25 10.17
CA THR A 153 -14.33 6.16 11.33
C THR A 153 -15.48 7.16 11.36
N ALA A 154 -15.96 7.59 10.18
CA ALA A 154 -17.12 8.46 10.03
C ALA A 154 -18.43 7.79 10.44
N GLU A 155 -18.59 6.51 10.14
CA GLU A 155 -19.77 5.74 10.57
C GLU A 155 -19.78 5.51 12.08
N ILE A 156 -18.64 5.11 12.65
CA ILE A 156 -18.48 4.95 14.09
C ILE A 156 -18.79 6.27 14.83
N ALA A 157 -18.28 7.39 14.32
CA ALA A 157 -18.52 8.72 14.85
C ALA A 157 -20.02 9.08 14.90
N ARG A 158 -20.76 8.77 13.83
CA ARG A 158 -22.22 8.95 13.76
C ARG A 158 -22.96 8.12 14.82
N HIS A 159 -22.57 6.86 15.02
CA HIS A 159 -23.20 5.99 16.03
C HIS A 159 -22.91 6.40 17.47
N LEU A 160 -21.73 6.98 17.71
CA LEU A 160 -21.28 7.42 19.02
C LEU A 160 -21.60 8.90 19.32
N GLY A 161 -22.09 9.68 18.36
CA GLY A 161 -22.45 11.09 18.55
C GLY A 161 -21.25 12.01 18.79
N VAL A 162 -20.07 11.66 18.27
CA VAL A 162 -18.83 12.43 18.49
C VAL A 162 -18.14 12.77 17.17
N ALA A 163 -17.22 13.73 17.18
CA ALA A 163 -16.40 14.07 16.01
C ALA A 163 -15.50 12.89 15.57
N THR A 164 -15.27 12.79 14.26
CA THR A 164 -14.36 11.79 13.66
C THR A 164 -12.96 11.81 14.25
N SER A 165 -12.41 13.01 14.50
CA SER A 165 -11.08 13.19 15.12
C SER A 165 -10.97 12.64 16.55
N SER A 166 -12.10 12.52 17.26
CA SER A 166 -12.15 11.88 18.57
C SER A 166 -12.09 10.36 18.45
N ILE A 167 -12.69 9.79 17.40
CA ILE A 167 -12.67 8.36 17.11
C ILE A 167 -11.28 7.89 16.69
N THR A 168 -10.57 8.63 15.81
CA THR A 168 -9.20 8.29 15.42
C THR A 168 -8.28 8.12 16.62
N ARG A 169 -8.34 9.06 17.58
CA ARG A 169 -7.59 8.97 18.85
C ARG A 169 -8.10 7.88 19.79
N ALA A 170 -9.39 7.52 19.69
CA ALA A 170 -9.99 6.49 20.52
C ALA A 170 -9.56 5.09 20.08
N ILE A 171 -9.39 4.86 18.77
CA ILE A 171 -8.95 3.57 18.18
C ILE A 171 -7.55 3.20 18.68
N VAL A 172 -6.59 4.11 18.56
CA VAL A 172 -5.19 3.89 19.04
C VAL A 172 -5.17 3.55 20.53
N ARG A 173 -6.00 4.22 21.33
CA ARG A 173 -6.16 3.89 22.75
C ARG A 173 -6.82 2.52 22.96
N GLY A 174 -7.81 2.17 22.13
CA GLY A 174 -8.50 0.88 22.16
C GLY A 174 -7.56 -0.31 21.92
N GLU A 175 -6.65 -0.20 20.95
CA GLU A 175 -5.61 -1.21 20.69
C GLU A 175 -4.76 -1.49 21.93
N SER A 176 -4.40 -0.45 22.68
CA SER A 176 -3.59 -0.55 23.90
C SER A 176 -4.32 -1.26 25.05
N PHE A 177 -5.65 -1.18 25.08
CA PHE A 177 -6.47 -1.86 26.09
C PHE A 177 -6.75 -3.33 25.75
N ASN A 178 -6.67 -3.72 24.47
CA ASN A 178 -6.92 -5.10 24.02
C ASN A 178 -5.65 -5.97 24.00
N LYS A 179 -4.46 -5.36 24.09
CA LYS A 179 -3.16 -6.07 24.22
C LYS A 179 -2.77 -6.43 25.67
N LYS A 180 -3.64 -6.16 26.65
CA LYS A 180 -3.51 -6.56 28.05
C LYS A 180 -4.51 -7.66 28.37
#